data_AF-A0A2G8L3T0-F1
#
_entry.id   AF-A0A2G8L3T0-F1
#
_cell.length_a   1.000
_cell.length_b   1.000
_cell.length_c   1.000
_cell.angle_alpha   90.00
_cell.angle_beta   90.00
_cell.angle_gamma   90.00
#
_symmetry.space_group_name_H-M   'P 1'
#
loop_
_entity.id
_entity.type
_entity.pdbx_description
1 polymer ?
#
loop_
_entity_poly.entity_id
_entity_poly.type
_entity_poly.pdbx_seq_one_letter_code
_entity_poly.pdbx_strand_id
1 'polypeptide(L)'
;MIYGSDLKIQLWQAIQKLGLSQDEKSHPVYGDLKKLITTEFPRQLYLEYTRVANTDPAVYELRWGARAKAEVDLEKLLQMVTEIYGNNMTAQSWRSQYKLVQEWKAGKGLDAEEMVEDG
;
A
#
# COMPACT_ATOMS: atom_id res chain seq x y z
N MET A 1 -16.46 2.53 -13.69
CA MET A 1 -15.17 3.27 -13.69
C MET A 1 -14.16 2.39 -12.99
N ILE A 2 -13.08 2.02 -13.67
CA ILE A 2 -12.17 0.96 -13.23
C ILE A 2 -11.12 1.57 -12.30
N TYR A 3 -11.33 1.45 -10.99
CA TYR A 3 -10.46 2.03 -9.94
C TYR A 3 -9.02 1.46 -9.93
N GLY A 4 -8.76 0.33 -10.59
CA GLY A 4 -7.46 -0.33 -10.48
C GLY A 4 -6.31 0.30 -11.27
N SER A 5 -6.56 1.21 -12.22
CA SER A 5 -5.48 1.92 -12.91
C SER A 5 -4.87 3.04 -12.05
N ASP A 6 -5.69 3.71 -11.25
CA ASP A 6 -5.29 4.90 -10.50
C ASP A 6 -4.38 4.55 -9.31
N LEU A 7 -4.72 3.50 -8.55
CA LEU A 7 -3.89 3.04 -7.41
C LEU A 7 -2.48 2.63 -7.84
N LYS A 8 -2.36 1.95 -8.99
CA LYS A 8 -1.07 1.55 -9.55
C LYS A 8 -0.23 2.76 -9.94
N ILE A 9 -0.85 3.78 -10.55
CA ILE A 9 -0.17 5.02 -10.94
C ILE A 9 0.31 5.76 -9.69
N GLN A 10 -0.55 5.91 -8.67
CA GLN A 10 -0.21 6.58 -7.42
C GLN A 10 0.92 5.88 -6.66
N LEU A 11 0.93 4.54 -6.64
CA LEU A 11 2.01 3.75 -6.04
C LEU A 11 3.36 4.03 -6.73
N TRP A 12 3.40 3.96 -8.07
CA TRP A 12 4.64 4.22 -8.81
C TRP A 12 5.10 5.67 -8.69
N GLN A 13 4.19 6.64 -8.67
CA GLN A 13 4.54 8.03 -8.41
C GLN A 13 5.13 8.24 -7.02
N ALA A 14 4.62 7.55 -5.99
CA ALA A 14 5.20 7.58 -4.66
C ALA A 14 6.61 6.95 -4.63
N ILE A 15 6.79 5.80 -5.28
CA ILE A 15 8.10 5.13 -5.40
C ILE A 15 9.10 6.02 -6.16
N GLN A 16 8.68 6.70 -7.22
CA GLN A 16 9.51 7.66 -7.95
C GLN A 16 9.96 8.84 -7.09
N LYS A 17 9.10 9.34 -6.18
CA LYS A 17 9.50 10.38 -5.23
C LYS A 17 10.53 9.90 -4.19
N LEU A 18 10.61 8.60 -3.94
CA LEU A 18 11.69 7.98 -3.14
C LEU A 18 13.00 7.82 -3.92
N GLY A 19 13.06 8.23 -5.19
CA GLY A 19 14.22 8.08 -6.06
C GLY A 19 14.33 6.70 -6.72
N LEU A 20 13.26 5.91 -6.69
CA LEU A 20 13.22 4.55 -7.23
C LEU A 20 12.40 4.52 -8.54
N SER A 21 12.95 3.94 -9.61
CA SER A 21 12.26 3.85 -10.91
C SER A 21 11.85 2.43 -11.25
N GLN A 22 10.64 2.27 -11.81
CA GLN A 22 10.18 0.97 -12.34
C GLN A 22 11.04 0.47 -13.51
N ASP A 23 11.67 1.39 -14.25
CA ASP A 23 12.51 1.04 -15.41
C ASP A 23 13.90 0.54 -15.00
N GLU A 24 14.27 0.75 -13.75
CA GLU A 24 15.54 0.32 -13.18
C GLU A 24 15.45 -1.16 -12.77
N LYS A 25 15.91 -2.03 -13.67
CA LYS A 25 15.91 -3.50 -13.46
C LYS A 25 16.99 -3.98 -12.48
N SER A 26 17.91 -3.11 -12.06
CA SER A 26 19.06 -3.49 -11.24
C SER A 26 19.48 -2.35 -10.32
N HIS A 27 18.59 -1.95 -9.41
CA HIS A 27 18.97 -1.03 -8.35
C HIS A 27 20.01 -1.69 -7.43
N PRO A 28 21.12 -1.03 -7.05
CA PRO A 28 22.21 -1.65 -6.29
C PRO A 28 21.79 -2.35 -4.99
N VAL A 29 20.72 -1.85 -4.36
CA VAL A 29 20.18 -2.38 -3.10
C VAL A 29 18.91 -3.22 -3.30
N TYR A 30 18.06 -2.84 -4.26
CA TYR A 30 16.70 -3.40 -4.39
C TYR A 30 16.53 -4.34 -5.58
N GLY A 31 17.52 -4.41 -6.47
CA GLY A 31 17.47 -5.18 -7.69
C GLY A 31 16.34 -4.71 -8.62
N ASP A 32 15.56 -5.67 -9.13
CA ASP A 32 14.37 -5.40 -9.93
C ASP A 32 13.19 -5.07 -9.01
N LEU A 33 12.87 -3.77 -8.90
CA LEU A 33 11.78 -3.25 -8.08
C LEU A 33 10.41 -3.82 -8.48
N LYS A 34 10.20 -4.06 -9.77
CA LYS A 34 8.94 -4.64 -10.26
C LYS A 34 8.80 -6.06 -9.76
N LYS A 35 9.87 -6.87 -9.88
CA LYS A 35 9.89 -8.24 -9.35
C LYS A 35 9.73 -8.24 -7.83
N LEU A 36 10.37 -7.31 -7.13
CA LEU A 36 10.27 -7.19 -5.68
C LEU A 36 8.80 -7.01 -5.24
N ILE A 37 8.08 -6.09 -5.89
CA ILE A 37 6.68 -5.77 -5.55
C ILE A 37 5.70 -6.86 -5.97
N THR A 38 5.86 -7.44 -7.17
CA THR A 38 4.88 -8.39 -7.71
C THR A 38 5.18 -9.85 -7.38
N THR A 39 6.39 -10.18 -6.92
CA THR A 39 6.81 -11.56 -6.68
C THR A 39 7.30 -11.75 -5.25
N GLU A 40 8.29 -10.98 -4.82
CA GLU A 40 8.96 -11.25 -3.53
C GLU A 40 8.10 -10.84 -2.33
N PHE A 41 7.46 -9.66 -2.36
CA PHE A 41 6.56 -9.24 -1.27
C PHE A 41 5.31 -10.13 -1.15
N PRO A 42 4.67 -10.57 -2.26
CA PRO A 42 3.65 -11.61 -2.20
C PRO A 42 4.14 -12.93 -1.65
N ARG A 43 5.33 -13.39 -2.07
CA ARG A 43 5.93 -14.63 -1.56
C ARG A 43 6.20 -14.57 -0.06
N GLN A 44 6.50 -13.39 0.48
CA GLN A 44 6.77 -13.16 1.89
C GLN A 44 5.52 -12.78 2.69
N LEU A 45 4.33 -12.79 2.07
CA LEU A 45 3.04 -12.43 2.68
C LEU A 45 2.95 -10.99 3.20
N TYR A 46 3.82 -10.09 2.71
CA TYR A 46 3.71 -8.66 2.97
C TYR A 46 2.63 -8.00 2.11
N LEU A 47 2.48 -8.46 0.88
CA LEU A 47 1.46 -7.97 -0.06
C LEU A 47 0.62 -9.12 -0.59
N GLU A 48 -0.61 -8.84 -0.95
CA GLU A 48 -1.47 -9.71 -1.73
C GLU A 48 -1.61 -9.07 -3.11
N TYR A 49 -1.23 -9.81 -4.15
CA TYR A 49 -1.30 -9.39 -5.54
C TYR A 49 -2.36 -10.22 -6.26
N THR A 50 -3.59 -9.73 -6.29
CA THR A 50 -4.76 -10.47 -6.79
C THR A 50 -5.24 -9.88 -8.11
N ARG A 51 -5.67 -10.75 -9.03
CA ARG A 51 -6.34 -10.32 -10.27
C ARG A 51 -7.79 -9.99 -9.93
N VAL A 52 -8.24 -8.82 -10.34
CA VAL A 52 -9.63 -8.42 -10.20
C VAL A 52 -10.47 -9.25 -11.17
N ALA A 53 -11.50 -9.93 -10.65
CA ALA A 53 -12.41 -10.71 -11.46
C ALA A 53 -13.19 -9.79 -12.43
N ASN A 54 -13.51 -10.31 -13.62
CA ASN A 54 -14.34 -9.64 -14.62
C ASN A 54 -13.80 -8.30 -15.16
N THR A 55 -12.50 -8.03 -15.05
CA THR A 55 -11.86 -6.90 -15.75
C THR A 55 -11.17 -7.37 -17.03
N ASP A 56 -11.54 -6.76 -18.16
CA ASP A 56 -10.84 -6.84 -19.44
C ASP A 56 -10.49 -5.42 -19.93
N PRO A 57 -9.21 -5.03 -20.01
CA PRO A 57 -8.01 -5.82 -19.77
C PRO A 57 -7.83 -6.24 -18.30
N ALA A 58 -7.03 -7.28 -18.05
CA ALA A 58 -6.78 -7.81 -16.71
C ALA A 58 -6.16 -6.75 -15.78
N VAL A 59 -6.88 -6.40 -14.72
CA VAL A 59 -6.44 -5.46 -13.68
C VAL A 59 -6.00 -6.26 -12.46
N TYR A 60 -4.94 -5.78 -11.82
CA TYR A 60 -4.43 -6.36 -10.58
C TYR A 60 -4.54 -5.32 -9.46
N GLU A 61 -4.93 -5.79 -8.28
CA GLU A 61 -4.96 -5.01 -7.06
C GLU A 61 -3.85 -5.45 -6.11
N LEU A 62 -3.40 -4.50 -5.28
CA LEU A 62 -2.39 -4.71 -4.26
C LEU A 62 -3.03 -4.46 -2.90
N ARG A 63 -2.95 -5.43 -2.00
CA ARG A 63 -3.43 -5.32 -0.61
C ARG A 63 -2.32 -5.69 0.36
N TRP A 64 -2.47 -5.29 1.62
CA TRP A 64 -1.57 -5.71 2.70
C TRP A 64 -1.82 -7.19 3.04
N GLY A 65 -0.77 -8.00 2.95
CA GLY A 65 -0.83 -9.40 3.36
C GLY A 65 -0.78 -9.58 4.88
N ALA A 66 -1.07 -10.80 5.33
CA ALA A 66 -1.17 -11.13 6.75
C ALA A 66 0.10 -10.77 7.55
N ARG A 67 1.29 -10.94 6.95
CA ARG A 67 2.55 -10.64 7.63
C ARG A 67 2.73 -9.14 7.84
N ALA A 68 2.39 -8.34 6.84
CA ALA A 68 2.46 -6.89 7.00
C ALA A 68 1.50 -6.39 8.08
N LYS A 69 0.28 -6.95 8.13
CA LYS A 69 -0.69 -6.61 9.17
C LYS A 69 -0.19 -6.95 10.58
N ALA A 70 0.64 -7.99 10.72
CA ALA A 70 1.21 -8.41 12.00
C ALA A 70 2.50 -7.65 12.38
N GLU A 71 3.36 -7.33 11.42
CA GLU A 71 4.68 -6.75 11.69
C GLU A 71 4.74 -5.22 11.58
N VAL A 72 3.83 -4.61 10.81
CA VAL A 72 3.85 -3.16 10.55
C VAL A 72 2.99 -2.43 11.58
N ASP A 73 3.65 -1.58 12.37
CA ASP A 73 2.95 -0.58 13.19
C ASP A 73 2.60 0.62 12.32
N LEU A 74 1.31 0.75 11.98
CA LEU A 74 0.77 1.83 11.15
C LEU A 74 1.11 3.23 11.67
N GLU A 75 1.28 3.40 12.99
CA GLU A 75 1.67 4.70 13.56
C GLU A 75 3.12 5.04 13.22
N LYS A 76 4.03 4.06 13.36
CA LYS A 76 5.43 4.22 12.97
C LYS A 76 5.58 4.41 11.47
N LEU A 77 4.77 3.70 10.69
CA LEU A 77 4.74 3.87 9.23
C LEU A 77 4.29 5.29 8.87
N LEU A 78 3.22 5.79 9.50
CA LEU A 78 2.74 7.14 9.25
C LEU A 78 3.79 8.19 9.64
N GLN A 79 4.48 7.98 10.78
CA GLN A 79 5.57 8.85 11.20
C GLN A 79 6.71 8.88 10.17
N MET A 80 7.17 7.72 9.71
CA MET A 80 8.20 7.61 8.66
C MET A 80 7.77 8.34 7.37
N VAL A 81 6.52 8.17 6.96
CA VAL A 81 5.98 8.87 5.77
C VAL A 81 5.98 10.39 5.98
N THR A 82 5.61 10.87 7.16
CA THR A 82 5.66 12.31 7.46
C THR A 82 7.07 12.87 7.56
N GLU A 83 8.05 12.07 7.97
CA GLU A 83 9.47 12.48 7.96
C GLU A 83 9.99 12.63 6.53
N ILE A 84 9.61 11.71 5.62
CA ILE A 84 10.05 11.73 4.22
C ILE A 84 9.32 12.81 3.40
N TYR A 85 8.00 12.95 3.58
CA TYR A 85 7.15 13.76 2.71
C TYR A 85 6.56 15.01 3.37
N GLY A 86 6.55 15.06 4.70
CA GLY A 86 5.82 16.07 5.46
C GLY A 86 6.62 17.32 5.80
N ASN A 87 7.87 17.50 5.37
CA ASN A 87 8.69 18.68 5.70
C ASN A 87 8.69 18.99 7.22
N ASN A 88 8.91 18.00 8.08
CA ASN A 88 8.81 18.08 9.55
C ASN A 88 7.39 18.27 10.12
N MET A 89 6.34 17.98 9.36
CA MET A 89 4.99 17.85 9.92
C MET A 89 4.87 16.58 10.77
N THR A 90 4.04 16.63 11.82
CA THR A 90 3.74 15.48 12.66
C THR A 90 2.68 14.59 12.03
N ALA A 91 2.68 13.29 12.36
CA ALA A 91 1.65 12.32 11.95
C ALA A 91 0.21 12.82 12.22
N GLN A 92 0.01 13.57 13.31
CA GLN A 92 -1.27 14.17 13.70
C GLN A 92 -1.74 15.28 12.74
N SER A 93 -0.83 15.92 12.02
CA SER A 93 -1.16 16.93 11.01
C SER A 93 -1.92 16.32 9.82
N TRP A 94 -1.77 15.01 9.60
CA TRP A 94 -2.43 14.25 8.55
C TRP A 94 -3.72 13.62 9.10
N ARG A 95 -4.73 14.47 9.36
CA ARG A 95 -5.93 14.12 10.14
C ARG A 95 -6.66 12.86 9.64
N SER A 96 -6.85 12.73 8.33
CA SER A 96 -7.56 11.58 7.76
C SER A 96 -6.78 10.28 7.94
N GLN A 97 -5.47 10.32 7.73
CA GLN A 97 -4.58 9.16 7.85
C GLN A 97 -4.39 8.79 9.32
N TYR A 98 -4.20 9.78 10.19
CA TYR A 98 -4.09 9.55 11.63
C TYR A 98 -5.36 8.93 12.19
N LYS A 99 -6.55 9.39 11.76
CA LYS A 99 -7.83 8.79 12.14
C LYS A 99 -7.92 7.31 11.71
N LEU A 100 -7.52 6.99 10.48
CA LEU A 100 -7.48 5.60 10.00
C LEU A 100 -6.54 4.72 10.83
N VAL A 101 -5.37 5.23 11.22
CA VAL A 101 -4.44 4.51 12.11
C VAL A 101 -5.10 4.22 13.46
N GLN A 102 -5.82 5.19 14.04
CA GLN A 102 -6.52 4.99 15.31
C GLN A 102 -7.67 3.98 15.19
N GLU A 103 -8.43 4.01 14.10
CA GLU A 103 -9.51 3.04 13.82
C GLU A 103 -8.96 1.61 13.64
N TRP A 104 -7.80 1.49 12.98
CA TRP A 104 -7.11 0.22 12.81
C TRP A 104 -6.58 -0.32 14.14
N LYS A 105 -6.00 0.54 14.99
CA LYS A 105 -5.57 0.17 16.35
C LYS A 105 -6.74 -0.18 17.28
N ALA A 106 -7.89 0.46 17.09
CA ALA A 106 -9.11 0.17 17.85
C ALA A 106 -9.79 -1.16 17.45
N GLY A 107 -9.18 -1.95 16.55
CA GLY A 107 -9.71 -3.24 16.11
C GLY A 107 -10.88 -3.15 15.13
N LYS A 108 -11.24 -1.95 14.65
CA LYS A 108 -12.34 -1.75 13.68
C LYS A 108 -11.92 -1.97 12.23
N GLY A 109 -10.65 -2.29 11.98
CA GLY A 109 -10.08 -2.45 10.64
C GLY A 109 -10.12 -3.87 10.06
N LEU A 110 -10.76 -4.83 10.74
CA LEU A 110 -10.81 -6.23 10.32
C LEU A 110 -12.19 -6.71 9.85
N ASP A 111 -13.22 -5.87 9.82
CA ASP A 111 -14.56 -6.21 9.31
C ASP A 111 -14.87 -5.47 8.00
N ALA A 112 -13.98 -5.55 7.02
CA ALA A 112 -14.25 -5.11 5.65
C ALA A 112 -15.11 -6.12 4.85
N GLU A 113 -15.80 -7.05 5.53
CA GLU A 113 -16.85 -7.89 4.95
C GLU A 113 -18.27 -7.32 5.13
N GLU A 114 -18.45 -6.20 5.85
CA GLU A 114 -19.77 -5.53 5.95
C GLU A 114 -19.83 -4.30 5.03
N MET A 115 -19.73 -4.52 3.71
CA MET A 115 -20.20 -3.53 2.72
C MET A 115 -20.76 -4.19 1.44
N VAL A 116 -21.34 -5.38 1.58
CA VAL A 116 -22.31 -5.93 0.63
C VAL A 116 -23.50 -6.45 1.43
N GLU A 117 -24.38 -5.54 1.84
CA GLU A 117 -25.85 -5.66 1.78
C GLU A 117 -26.47 -4.50 2.55
N ASP A 118 -27.07 -3.56 1.81
CA ASP A 118 -28.42 -3.12 2.16
C ASP A 118 -29.11 -2.58 0.89
N GLY A 119 -30.17 -3.27 0.49
CA GLY A 119 -31.38 -2.76 -0.19
C GLY A 119 -31.27 -2.24 -1.62
#